data_AF-A0A662Y6B9-F1
#
_entry.id   AF-A0A662Y6B9-F1
#
_cell.length_a   1.000
_cell.length_b   1.000
_cell.length_c   1.000
_cell.angle_alpha   90.00
_cell.angle_beta   90.00
_cell.angle_gamma   90.00
#
_symmetry.space_group_name_H-M   'P 1'
#
loop_
_entity.id
_entity.type
_entity.pdbx_description
1 polymer ?
#
loop_
_entity_poly.entity_id
_entity_poly.type
_entity_poly.pdbx_seq_one_letter_code
_entity_poly.pdbx_strand_id
1 'polypeptide(L)'
;MAQWRRFAFFDKEVLKDAGGPWMKGVDITTMSANRGLICVGDADGFVHLANRSLEARKFQAHEHFVSHVVMVRSDLLLRFLLALLLQLLS
;
A
#
# COMPACT_ATOMS: atom_id res chain seq x y z
N MET A 1 -28.41 3.25 -33.67
CA MET A 1 -27.45 3.70 -32.63
C MET A 1 -26.65 2.50 -32.18
N ALA A 2 -25.33 2.51 -32.35
CA ALA A 2 -24.46 1.41 -31.93
C ALA A 2 -24.33 1.42 -30.40
N GLN A 3 -24.89 0.41 -29.74
CA GLN A 3 -24.73 0.21 -28.30
C GLN A 3 -23.30 -0.30 -28.05
N TRP A 4 -22.48 0.50 -27.38
CA TRP A 4 -21.12 0.12 -27.01
C TRP A 4 -21.18 -1.10 -26.09
N ARG A 5 -20.60 -2.23 -26.53
CA ARG A 5 -20.48 -3.44 -25.70
C ARG A 5 -19.50 -3.14 -24.56
N ARG A 6 -20.01 -3.10 -23.33
CA ARG A 6 -19.17 -3.21 -22.12
C ARG A 6 -18.63 -4.63 -22.07
N PHE A 7 -17.37 -4.80 -22.44
CA PHE A 7 -16.66 -6.03 -22.16
C PHE A 7 -16.30 -6.05 -20.67
N ALA A 8 -16.77 -7.07 -19.96
CA ALA A 8 -16.36 -7.33 -18.58
C ALA A 8 -14.98 -8.01 -18.62
N PHE A 9 -13.92 -7.21 -18.74
CA PHE A 9 -12.53 -7.71 -18.74
C PHE A 9 -12.01 -8.05 -17.34
N PHE A 10 -12.81 -7.85 -16.30
CA PHE A 10 -12.40 -8.05 -14.92
C PHE A 10 -13.60 -8.41 -14.03
N ASP A 11 -13.34 -9.31 -13.09
CA ASP A 11 -14.22 -9.56 -11.96
C ASP A 11 -13.87 -8.59 -10.81
N LYS A 12 -14.90 -8.12 -10.11
CA LYS A 12 -14.73 -7.26 -8.93
C LYS A 12 -15.05 -8.06 -7.68
N GLU A 13 -14.03 -8.28 -6.86
CA GLU A 13 -14.20 -8.89 -5.55
C GLU A 13 -13.94 -7.86 -4.44
N VAL A 14 -14.71 -7.98 -3.35
CA VAL A 14 -14.52 -7.15 -2.16
C VAL A 14 -13.50 -7.85 -1.28
N LEU A 15 -12.36 -7.19 -1.07
CA LEU A 15 -11.35 -7.64 -0.11
C LEU A 15 -11.92 -7.53 1.31
N LYS A 16 -11.77 -8.60 2.09
CA LYS A 16 -12.28 -8.70 3.46
C LYS A 16 -11.15 -8.99 4.42
N ASP A 17 -11.28 -8.47 5.64
CA ASP A 17 -10.51 -8.87 6.80
C ASP A 17 -11.41 -9.64 7.80
N ALA A 18 -10.87 -9.97 8.98
CA ALA A 18 -11.61 -10.69 10.02
C ALA A 18 -12.88 -9.94 10.51
N GLY A 19 -12.96 -8.62 10.29
CA GLY A 19 -14.04 -7.76 10.75
C GLY A 19 -15.01 -7.28 9.66
N GLY A 20 -14.76 -7.59 8.39
CA GLY A 20 -15.64 -7.20 7.28
C GLY A 20 -14.87 -6.67 6.07
N PRO A 21 -15.41 -5.68 5.33
CA PRO A 21 -14.69 -5.06 4.22
C PRO A 21 -13.38 -4.45 4.70
N TRP A 22 -12.28 -4.82 4.05
CA TRP A 22 -10.96 -4.29 4.35
C TRP A 22 -10.96 -2.76 4.21
N MET A 23 -10.26 -2.07 5.13
CA MET A 23 -10.18 -0.60 5.24
C MET A 23 -11.45 0.12 5.69
N LYS A 24 -12.54 -0.58 6.05
CA LYS A 24 -13.73 0.07 6.58
C LYS A 24 -13.42 0.76 7.91
N GLY A 25 -13.57 2.09 7.94
CA GLY A 25 -13.35 2.90 9.15
C GLY A 25 -11.89 3.20 9.45
N VAL A 26 -10.96 2.86 8.54
CA VAL A 26 -9.55 3.24 8.65
C VAL A 26 -9.37 4.65 8.09
N ASP A 27 -8.72 5.52 8.85
CA ASP A 27 -8.34 6.86 8.39
C ASP A 27 -7.02 6.80 7.61
N ILE A 28 -7.14 6.74 6.28
CA ILE A 28 -6.01 6.52 5.37
C ILE A 28 -5.21 7.81 5.20
N THR A 29 -3.93 7.77 5.52
CA THR A 29 -3.02 8.92 5.39
C THR A 29 -2.09 8.79 4.19
N THR A 30 -1.73 7.58 3.77
CA THR A 30 -0.80 7.34 2.67
C THR A 30 -0.98 5.98 2.03
N MET A 31 -0.57 5.81 0.78
CA MET A 31 -0.67 4.54 0.04
C MET A 31 0.44 4.40 -1.00
N SER A 32 0.90 3.17 -1.19
CA SER A 32 1.79 2.78 -2.29
C SER A 32 1.42 1.39 -2.81
N ALA A 33 1.73 1.10 -4.07
CA ALA A 33 1.46 -0.21 -4.66
C ALA A 33 2.57 -0.60 -5.63
N ASN A 34 2.98 -1.87 -5.58
CA ASN A 34 3.98 -2.43 -6.49
C ASN A 34 3.89 -3.96 -6.54
N ARG A 35 4.22 -4.57 -7.69
CA ARG A 35 4.34 -6.04 -7.87
C ARG A 35 3.19 -6.90 -7.30
N GLY A 36 1.97 -6.38 -7.30
CA GLY A 36 0.80 -7.11 -6.78
C GLY A 36 0.63 -7.04 -5.27
N LEU A 37 1.26 -6.08 -4.63
CA LEU A 37 1.05 -5.71 -3.23
C LEU A 37 0.58 -4.25 -3.17
N ILE A 38 -0.45 -3.99 -2.40
CA ILE A 38 -0.88 -2.64 -1.99
C ILE A 38 -0.46 -2.49 -0.53
N CYS A 39 0.07 -1.32 -0.19
CA CYS A 39 0.44 -0.93 1.16
C CYS A 39 -0.22 0.40 1.49
N VAL A 40 -0.86 0.49 2.64
CA VAL A 40 -1.61 1.67 3.09
C VAL A 40 -1.16 2.00 4.51
N GLY A 41 -0.81 3.25 4.75
CA GLY A 41 -0.57 3.78 6.09
C GLY A 41 -1.81 4.51 6.60
N ASP A 42 -2.02 4.47 7.91
CA ASP A 42 -3.15 5.15 8.56
C ASP A 42 -2.74 6.14 9.67
N ALA A 43 -3.75 6.84 10.19
CA ALA A 43 -3.62 7.86 11.23
C ALA A 43 -3.16 7.28 12.59
N ASP A 44 -3.41 6.00 12.83
CA ASP A 44 -3.08 5.29 14.08
C ASP A 44 -1.67 4.66 14.05
N GLY A 45 -0.93 4.83 12.95
CA GLY A 45 0.43 4.32 12.79
C GLY A 45 0.52 2.87 12.33
N PHE A 46 -0.59 2.29 11.86
CA PHE A 46 -0.60 0.98 11.24
C PHE A 46 -0.27 1.05 9.76
N VAL A 47 0.40 0.00 9.30
CA VAL A 47 0.62 -0.30 7.90
C VAL A 47 -0.21 -1.53 7.54
N HIS A 48 -1.11 -1.35 6.58
CA HIS A 48 -1.99 -2.37 6.01
C HIS A 48 -1.42 -2.85 4.68
N LEU A 49 -1.49 -4.15 4.43
CA LEU A 49 -0.96 -4.81 3.25
C LEU A 49 -2.05 -5.69 2.64
N ALA A 50 -2.17 -5.67 1.31
CA ALA A 50 -3.03 -6.58 0.57
C ALA A 50 -2.36 -7.08 -0.70
N ASN A 51 -2.49 -8.38 -0.99
CA ASN A 51 -1.90 -9.00 -2.17
C ASN A 51 -2.95 -9.41 -3.23
N ARG A 52 -2.48 -9.94 -4.37
CA ARG A 52 -3.33 -10.45 -5.46
C ARG A 52 -4.20 -11.65 -5.09
N SER A 53 -3.83 -12.39 -4.05
CA SER A 53 -4.62 -13.50 -3.51
C SER A 53 -5.72 -13.02 -2.56
N LEU A 54 -5.95 -11.71 -2.47
CA LEU A 54 -6.93 -11.10 -1.57
C LEU A 54 -6.67 -11.42 -0.10
N GLU A 55 -5.39 -11.58 0.28
CA GLU A 55 -4.99 -11.68 1.67
C GLU A 55 -4.63 -10.31 2.20
N ALA A 56 -5.31 -9.87 3.26
CA ALA A 56 -5.04 -8.64 3.98
C ALA A 56 -4.29 -8.92 5.29
N ARG A 57 -3.31 -8.09 5.62
CA ARG A 57 -2.56 -8.10 6.90
C ARG A 57 -2.31 -6.68 7.37
N LYS A 58 -2.11 -6.47 8.67
CA LYS A 58 -1.66 -5.17 9.19
C LYS A 58 -0.70 -5.37 10.35
N PHE A 59 0.14 -4.37 10.58
CA PHE A 59 1.03 -4.28 11.74
C PHE A 59 1.22 -2.82 12.13
N GLN A 60 1.53 -2.57 13.40
CA GLN A 60 1.84 -1.23 13.88
C GLN A 60 3.29 -0.90 13.52
N ALA A 61 3.50 0.13 12.70
CA ALA A 61 4.83 0.56 12.25
C ALA A 61 5.35 1.74 13.08
N HIS A 62 4.44 2.59 13.56
CA HIS A 62 4.76 3.82 14.27
C HIS A 62 3.77 4.04 15.43
N GLU A 63 4.18 4.82 16.43
CA GLU A 63 3.29 5.29 17.52
C GLU A 63 2.35 6.42 17.08
N HIS A 64 2.63 7.02 15.92
CA HIS A 64 1.89 8.13 15.33
C HIS A 64 1.52 7.81 13.89
N PHE A 65 0.76 8.70 13.24
CA PHE A 65 0.32 8.53 11.87
C PHE A 65 1.46 8.21 10.89
N VAL A 66 1.16 7.32 9.95
CA VAL A 66 2.09 7.01 8.86
C VAL A 66 2.03 8.14 7.83
N SER A 67 3.08 8.94 7.71
CA SER A 67 3.09 10.08 6.77
C SER A 67 3.34 9.65 5.32
N HIS A 68 4.24 8.70 5.10
CA HIS A 68 4.66 8.26 3.77
C HIS A 68 4.94 6.76 3.75
N VAL A 69 4.48 6.10 2.68
CA VAL A 69 4.86 4.73 2.35
C VAL A 69 5.45 4.71 0.95
N VAL A 70 6.62 4.10 0.80
CA VAL A 70 7.31 3.97 -0.49
C VAL A 70 7.70 2.53 -0.73
N MET A 71 7.23 1.95 -1.85
CA MET A 71 7.69 0.63 -2.32
C MET A 71 8.84 0.78 -3.31
N VAL A 72 10.05 0.50 -2.84
CA VAL A 72 11.30 0.62 -3.62
C VAL A 72 11.82 -0.76 -4.03
N ARG A 73 12.45 -0.83 -5.21
CA ARG A 73 13.23 -2.01 -5.60
C ARG A 73 14.53 -2.03 -4.79
N SER A 74 15.01 -3.22 -4.42
CA SER A 74 16.15 -3.41 -3.52
C SER A 74 17.43 -2.72 -4.00
N ASP A 75 17.64 -2.61 -5.31
CA ASP A 75 18.76 -1.91 -5.94
C ASP A 75 18.72 -0.38 -5.75
N LEU A 76 17.52 0.19 -5.65
CA LEU A 76 17.30 1.61 -5.41
C LEU A 76 17.45 1.99 -3.93
N LEU A 77 17.03 1.12 -3.00
CA LEU A 77 17.20 1.34 -1.56
C LEU A 77 18.67 1.52 -1.16
N LEU A 78 19.54 0.65 -1.68
CA LEU A 78 20.97 0.71 -1.40
C LEU A 78 21.58 2.03 -1.90
N ARG A 79 21.14 2.51 -3.07
CA ARG A 79 21.59 3.78 -3.67
C ARG A 79 21.09 4.99 -2.89
N PHE A 80 19.84 4.97 -2.44
CA PHE A 80 19.27 6.04 -1.61
C PHE A 80 19.96 6.13 -0.25
N LEU A 81 20.20 4.99 0.42
CA LEU A 81 20.92 4.95 1.69
C LEU A 81 22.36 5.46 1.54
N LEU A 82 23.06 5.07 0.48
CA LEU A 82 24.41 5.56 0.19
C LEU A 82 24.43 7.08 -0.06
N ALA A 83 23.47 7.60 -0.83
CA ALA A 83 23.34 9.03 -1.10
C ALA A 83 23.04 9.84 0.18
N LEU A 84 22.14 9.34 1.03
CA LEU A 84 21.83 9.97 2.32
C LEU A 84 23.04 9.98 3.26
N LEU A 85 23.79 8.87 3.34
CA LEU A 85 25.03 8.77 4.10
C LEU A 85 26.09 9.77 3.63
N LEU A 86 26.28 9.90 2.31
CA LEU A 86 27.23 10.85 1.74
C LEU A 86 26.84 12.31 2.05
N GLN A 87 25.55 12.64 2.02
CA GLN A 87 25.05 13.97 2.38
C GLN A 87 25.22 14.30 3.87
N LEU A 88 25.16 13.30 4.75
CA LEU A 88 25.37 13.50 6.19
C LEU A 88 26.86 13.58 6.58
N LEU A 89 27.77 13.14 5.69
CA LEU A 89 29.23 13.18 5.89
C LEU A 89 29.90 14.39 5.21
N SER A 90 29.11 15.24 4.53
CA SER A 90 29.54 16.49 3.88
C SER A 90 29.19 17.69 4.74
#